data_AF-A0A1S8LP38-F1
#
_entry.id   AF-A0A1S8LP38-F1
#
_cell.length_a   1.000
_cell.length_b   1.000
_cell.length_c   1.000
_cell.angle_alpha   90.00
_cell.angle_beta   90.00
_cell.angle_gamma   90.00
#
_symmetry.space_group_name_H-M   'P 1'
#
loop_
_entity.id
_entity.type
_entity.pdbx_description
1 polymer ?
#
loop_
_entity_poly.entity_id
_entity_poly.type
_entity_poly.pdbx_seq_one_letter_code
_entity_poly.pdbx_strand_id
1 'polypeptide(L)'
;MNRDEKAGVLLMIMIITGALIVNRTMNIHKDFKSLKKPTIENREVGDMGVYKWLTVRDLSKRYKVSEGEIFKILRIKNSKGDENIPIKDLLKKHKKTKTEVRDSLMEIIKKYGDRRDEKL
;
A
#
# COMPACT_ATOMS: atom_id res chain seq x y z
N MET A 1 -44.65 15.68 19.01
CA MET A 1 -44.43 15.97 17.59
C MET A 1 -45.58 15.49 16.75
N ASN A 2 -46.24 16.40 16.05
CA ASN A 2 -47.33 16.10 15.14
C ASN A 2 -46.80 15.41 13.86
N ARG A 3 -47.71 14.77 13.11
CA ARG A 3 -47.36 13.98 11.92
C ARG A 3 -46.59 14.81 10.89
N ASP A 4 -46.95 16.09 10.75
CA ASP A 4 -46.32 17.02 9.82
C ASP A 4 -44.91 17.41 10.26
N GLU A 5 -44.67 17.56 11.57
CA GLU A 5 -43.34 17.80 12.12
C GLU A 5 -42.43 16.58 11.92
N LYS A 6 -42.95 15.37 12.09
CA LYS A 6 -42.21 14.13 11.81
C LYS A 6 -41.88 14.00 10.33
N ALA A 7 -42.82 14.34 9.45
CA ALA A 7 -42.61 14.33 8.01
C ALA A 7 -41.57 15.38 7.58
N GLY A 8 -41.62 16.59 8.15
CA GLY A 8 -40.64 17.65 7.90
C GLY A 8 -39.22 17.27 8.33
N VAL A 9 -39.08 16.66 9.52
CA VAL A 9 -37.78 16.16 9.99
C VAL A 9 -37.26 15.03 9.09
N LEU A 10 -38.11 14.09 8.69
CA LEU A 10 -37.72 13.00 7.80
C LEU A 10 -37.23 13.53 6.45
N LEU A 11 -37.94 14.52 5.90
CA LEU A 11 -37.60 15.14 4.63
C LEU A 11 -36.27 15.91 4.72
N MET A 12 -36.02 16.60 5.83
CA MET A 12 -34.73 17.26 6.09
C MET A 12 -33.58 16.24 6.17
N ILE A 13 -33.78 15.13 6.87
CA ILE A 13 -32.78 14.04 6.97
C ILE A 13 -32.50 13.44 5.59
N MET A 14 -33.54 13.23 4.77
CA MET A 14 -33.36 12.73 3.40
C MET A 14 -32.52 13.69 2.54
N ILE A 15 -32.77 15.00 2.63
CA ILE A 15 -32.02 16.02 1.89
C ILE A 15 -30.55 16.04 2.34
N ILE A 16 -30.28 16.05 3.64
CA ILE A 16 -28.92 16.04 4.19
C ILE A 16 -28.18 14.76 3.76
N THR A 17 -28.85 13.61 3.86
CA THR A 17 -28.27 12.33 3.46
C THR A 17 -27.94 12.30 1.97
N GLY A 18 -28.85 12.79 1.12
CA GLY A 18 -28.62 12.92 -0.31
C GLY A 18 -27.42 13.80 -0.63
N ALA A 19 -27.31 14.97 0.00
CA ALA A 19 -26.18 15.88 -0.18
C ALA A 19 -24.84 15.23 0.23
N LEU A 20 -24.81 14.50 1.35
CA LEU A 20 -23.63 13.76 1.80
C LEU A 20 -23.22 12.67 0.80
N ILE A 21 -24.18 11.92 0.26
CA ILE A 21 -23.91 10.88 -0.74
C ILE A 21 -23.34 11.49 -2.02
N VAL A 22 -23.94 12.57 -2.52
CA VAL A 22 -23.46 13.26 -3.74
C VAL A 22 -22.05 13.78 -3.54
N ASN A 23 -21.78 14.46 -2.41
CA ASN A 23 -20.46 14.98 -2.10
C ASN A 23 -19.42 13.85 -2.01
N ARG A 24 -19.77 12.74 -1.33
CA ARG A 24 -18.88 11.57 -1.23
C ARG A 24 -18.59 10.97 -2.60
N THR A 25 -19.60 10.88 -3.46
CA THR A 25 -19.49 10.33 -4.81
C THR A 25 -18.60 11.22 -5.70
N MET A 26 -18.77 12.54 -5.63
CA MET A 26 -17.93 13.48 -6.37
C MET A 26 -16.47 13.40 -5.91
N ASN A 27 -16.22 13.27 -4.61
CA ASN A 27 -14.85 13.12 -4.09
C ASN A 27 -14.23 11.82 -4.56
N ILE A 28 -14.95 10.69 -4.48
CA ILE A 28 -14.47 9.40 -5.02
C ILE A 28 -14.18 9.52 -6.53
N HIS A 29 -15.04 10.19 -7.30
CA HIS A 29 -14.84 10.36 -8.73
C HIS A 29 -13.60 11.22 -9.05
N LYS A 30 -13.37 12.29 -8.28
CA LYS A 30 -12.18 13.14 -8.39
C LYS A 30 -10.93 12.36 -8.02
N ASP A 31 -10.96 11.62 -6.92
CA ASP A 31 -9.87 10.75 -6.48
C ASP A 31 -9.55 9.75 -7.60
N PHE A 32 -10.56 9.08 -8.15
CA PHE A 32 -10.39 8.11 -9.24
C PHE A 32 -9.82 8.72 -10.52
N LYS A 33 -10.23 9.94 -10.90
CA LYS A 33 -9.65 10.67 -12.04
C LYS A 33 -8.21 11.11 -11.78
N SER A 34 -7.86 11.38 -10.52
CA SER A 34 -6.50 11.75 -10.13
C SER A 34 -5.55 10.54 -10.02
N LEU A 35 -6.10 9.32 -9.95
CA LEU A 35 -5.30 8.10 -9.98
C LEU A 35 -4.61 8.00 -11.35
N LYS A 36 -3.29 8.17 -11.34
CA LYS A 36 -2.46 7.91 -12.53
C LYS A 36 -2.57 6.43 -12.89
N LYS A 37 -2.39 6.10 -14.18
CA LYS A 37 -2.24 4.71 -14.61
C LYS A 37 -1.20 4.02 -13.72
N PRO A 38 -1.48 2.80 -13.23
CA PRO A 38 -0.52 2.07 -12.41
C PRO A 38 0.75 1.85 -13.24
N THR A 39 1.83 2.53 -12.86
CA THR A 39 3.18 2.24 -13.37
C THR A 39 3.72 1.01 -12.66
N ILE A 40 4.68 0.31 -13.27
CA ILE A 40 5.38 -0.84 -12.68
C ILE A 40 5.89 -0.48 -11.27
N GLU A 41 6.50 0.70 -11.16
CA GLU A 41 7.00 1.25 -9.91
C GLU A 41 5.90 1.44 -8.84
N ASN A 42 4.68 1.84 -9.24
CA ASN A 42 3.53 1.95 -8.34
C ASN A 42 2.91 0.59 -7.98
N ARG A 43 2.96 -0.40 -8.88
CA ARG A 43 2.46 -1.76 -8.65
C ARG A 43 3.37 -2.57 -7.72
N GLU A 44 4.67 -2.35 -7.83
CA GLU A 44 5.65 -3.12 -7.09
C GLU A 44 6.01 -2.45 -5.76
N VAL A 45 6.21 -1.13 -5.76
CA VAL A 45 6.78 -0.39 -4.61
C VAL A 45 5.87 0.75 -4.11
N GLY A 46 4.74 1.00 -4.78
CA GLY A 46 3.73 1.98 -4.36
C GLY A 46 3.09 1.64 -3.01
N ASP A 47 2.18 2.48 -2.51
CA ASP A 47 1.56 2.27 -1.18
C ASP A 47 0.72 0.98 -1.08
N MET A 48 0.29 0.43 -2.23
CA MET A 48 -0.29 -0.92 -2.34
C MET A 48 0.65 -1.93 -3.02
N GLY A 49 1.94 -1.65 -3.08
CA GLY A 49 2.92 -2.45 -3.81
C GLY A 49 3.07 -3.86 -3.25
N VAL A 50 3.05 -4.87 -4.13
CA VAL A 50 3.09 -6.30 -3.74
C VAL A 50 4.30 -6.60 -2.84
N TYR A 51 5.45 -5.97 -3.10
CA TYR A 51 6.68 -6.20 -2.35
C TYR A 51 6.63 -5.70 -0.90
N LYS A 52 5.75 -4.75 -0.57
CA LYS A 52 5.55 -4.28 0.81
C LYS A 52 4.88 -5.34 1.69
N TRP A 53 4.13 -6.26 1.08
CA TRP A 53 3.36 -7.30 1.77
C TRP A 53 4.09 -8.65 1.85
N LEU A 54 5.15 -8.83 1.05
CA LEU A 54 6.00 -10.01 1.13
C LEU A 54 6.89 -9.96 2.36
N THR A 55 7.29 -11.14 2.85
CA THR A 55 8.29 -11.27 3.91
C THR A 55 9.71 -11.41 3.32
N VAL A 56 10.75 -11.25 4.15
CA VAL A 56 12.13 -11.51 3.71
C VAL A 56 12.30 -12.95 3.24
N ARG A 57 11.64 -13.90 3.90
CA ARG A 57 11.61 -15.31 3.50
C ARG A 57 10.96 -15.53 2.13
N ASP A 58 9.87 -14.83 1.84
CA ASP A 58 9.22 -14.92 0.53
C ASP A 58 10.10 -14.36 -0.59
N LEU A 59 10.75 -13.22 -0.35
CA LEU A 59 11.71 -12.63 -1.28
C LEU A 59 12.92 -13.53 -1.51
N SER A 60 13.44 -14.15 -0.44
CA SER A 60 14.53 -15.12 -0.48
C SER A 60 14.18 -16.31 -1.39
N LYS A 61 12.98 -16.87 -1.24
CA LYS A 61 12.48 -17.97 -2.08
C LYS A 61 12.24 -17.54 -3.52
N ARG A 62 11.60 -16.39 -3.74
CA ARG A 62 11.27 -15.87 -5.07
C ARG A 62 12.53 -15.65 -5.91
N TYR A 63 13.56 -15.07 -5.32
CA TYR A 63 14.79 -14.71 -6.02
C TYR A 63 15.94 -15.70 -5.84
N LYS A 64 15.76 -16.75 -5.04
CA LYS A 64 16.82 -17.72 -4.67
C LYS A 64 18.06 -17.03 -4.07
N VAL A 65 17.81 -16.02 -3.23
CA VAL A 65 18.84 -15.22 -2.55
C VAL A 65 18.80 -15.53 -1.06
N SER A 66 19.94 -15.46 -0.37
CA SER A 66 19.95 -15.68 1.08
C SER A 66 19.16 -14.60 1.84
N GLU A 67 18.44 -14.98 2.90
CA GLU A 67 17.73 -14.01 3.75
C GLU A 67 18.69 -12.92 4.29
N GLY A 68 19.94 -13.31 4.60
CA GLY A 68 20.98 -12.39 5.07
C GLY A 68 21.36 -11.30 4.07
N GLU A 69 21.41 -11.61 2.77
CA GLU A 69 21.65 -10.61 1.73
C GLU A 69 20.49 -9.63 1.59
N ILE A 70 19.24 -10.11 1.72
CA ILE A 70 18.07 -9.25 1.68
C ILE A 70 18.06 -8.30 2.89
N PHE A 71 18.34 -8.80 4.10
CA PHE A 71 18.50 -7.96 5.29
C PHE A 71 19.61 -6.91 5.14
N LYS A 72 20.72 -7.28 4.47
CA LYS A 72 21.82 -6.36 4.18
C LYS A 72 21.37 -5.20 3.28
N ILE A 73 20.60 -5.49 2.23
CA ILE A 73 20.07 -4.46 1.31
C ILE A 73 19.04 -3.57 2.02
N LEU A 74 18.18 -4.15 2.85
CA LEU A 74 17.23 -3.40 3.68
C LEU A 74 17.91 -2.55 4.76
N ARG A 75 19.23 -2.73 4.98
CA ARG A 75 20.02 -2.08 6.03
C ARG A 75 19.39 -2.30 7.41
N ILE A 76 18.97 -3.54 7.67
CA ILE A 76 18.38 -4.00 8.92
C ILE A 76 19.27 -5.08 9.52
N LYS A 77 19.48 -5.02 10.83
CA LYS A 77 20.19 -6.08 11.54
C LYS A 77 19.27 -7.29 11.66
N ASN A 78 19.69 -8.42 11.09
CA ASN A 78 18.96 -9.68 11.16
C ASN A 78 18.72 -10.05 12.64
N SER A 79 17.45 -10.21 13.00
CA SER A 79 17.02 -10.66 14.31
C SER A 79 16.08 -11.85 14.12
N LYS A 80 16.21 -12.86 14.98
CA LYS A 80 15.44 -14.10 14.86
C LYS A 80 13.93 -13.82 14.87
N GLY A 81 13.22 -14.26 13.84
CA GLY A 81 11.78 -14.07 13.66
C GLY A 81 11.41 -12.93 12.71
N ASP A 82 12.33 -12.01 12.43
CA ASP A 82 12.08 -10.88 11.53
C ASP A 82 11.91 -11.31 10.07
N GLU A 83 12.39 -12.50 9.71
CA GLU A 83 12.30 -13.03 8.36
C GLU A 83 10.87 -13.34 7.90
N ASN A 84 9.94 -13.50 8.85
CA ASN A 84 8.52 -13.79 8.60
C ASN A 84 7.62 -12.55 8.72
N ILE A 85 8.20 -11.39 9.02
CA ILE A 85 7.45 -10.14 9.14
C ILE A 85 7.31 -9.55 7.73
N PRO A 86 6.11 -9.08 7.34
CA PRO A 86 5.94 -8.33 6.09
C PRO A 86 6.90 -7.14 6.04
N ILE A 87 7.51 -6.89 4.89
CA ILE A 87 8.52 -5.83 4.70
C ILE A 87 8.02 -4.47 5.21
N LYS A 88 6.75 -4.13 4.98
CA LYS A 88 6.13 -2.91 5.51
C LYS A 88 6.21 -2.79 7.03
N ASP A 89 5.87 -3.87 7.74
CA ASP A 89 5.84 -3.89 9.20
C ASP A 89 7.24 -3.99 9.79
N LEU A 90 8.13 -4.73 9.10
CA LEU A 90 9.54 -4.80 9.42
C LEU A 90 10.19 -3.41 9.34
N LEU A 91 9.96 -2.68 8.24
CA LEU A 91 10.52 -1.34 8.05
C LEU A 91 9.92 -0.31 9.03
N LYS A 92 8.65 -0.49 9.42
CA LYS A 92 8.03 0.30 10.49
C LYS A 92 8.66 0.02 11.85
N LYS A 93 8.93 -1.25 12.19
CA LYS A 93 9.62 -1.66 13.42
C LYS A 93 11.01 -1.02 13.53
N HIS A 94 11.71 -0.88 12.40
CA HIS A 94 13.03 -0.25 12.31
C HIS A 94 13.02 1.26 12.01
N LYS A 95 11.85 1.93 12.10
CA LYS A 95 11.68 3.38 11.91
C LYS A 95 12.25 3.92 10.58
N LYS A 96 12.17 3.14 9.50
CA LYS A 96 12.61 3.57 8.17
C LYS A 96 11.59 4.52 7.53
N THR A 97 12.10 5.48 6.77
CA THR A 97 11.27 6.41 5.99
C THR A 97 10.68 5.74 4.75
N LYS A 98 9.58 6.28 4.22
CA LYS A 98 8.95 5.76 2.99
C LYS A 98 9.91 5.74 1.80
N THR A 99 10.81 6.72 1.71
CA THR A 99 11.80 6.82 0.63
C THR A 99 12.85 5.72 0.75
N GLU A 100 13.41 5.51 1.94
CA GLU A 100 14.37 4.43 2.18
C GLU A 100 13.77 3.04 1.91
N VAL A 101 12.49 2.84 2.27
CA VAL A 101 11.74 1.63 1.97
C VAL A 101 11.68 1.40 0.47
N ARG A 102 11.30 2.44 -0.28
CA ARG A 102 11.17 2.39 -1.73
C ARG A 102 12.51 2.06 -2.38
N ASP A 103 13.57 2.77 -2.00
CA ASP A 103 14.89 2.60 -2.59
C ASP A 103 15.45 1.21 -2.32
N SER A 104 15.30 0.71 -1.09
CA SER A 104 15.79 -0.63 -0.72
C SER A 104 15.02 -1.74 -1.46
N LEU A 105 13.70 -1.61 -1.59
CA LEU A 105 12.90 -2.55 -2.37
C LEU A 105 13.25 -2.49 -3.87
N MET A 106 13.44 -1.30 -4.41
CA MET A 106 13.82 -1.11 -5.80
C MET A 106 15.23 -1.66 -6.07
N GLU A 107 16.15 -1.56 -5.11
CA GLU A 107 17.47 -2.19 -5.18
C GLU A 107 17.38 -3.71 -5.23
N ILE A 108 16.52 -4.33 -4.39
CA ILE A 108 16.27 -5.78 -4.44
C ILE A 108 15.72 -6.20 -5.80
N ILE A 109 14.71 -5.48 -6.30
CA ILE A 109 14.08 -5.78 -7.61
C ILE A 109 15.08 -5.58 -8.74
N LYS A 110 15.87 -4.50 -8.77
CA LYS A 110 16.88 -4.29 -9.82
C LYS A 110 18.00 -5.32 -9.78
N LYS A 111 18.38 -5.77 -8.59
CA LYS A 111 19.53 -6.66 -8.40
C LYS A 111 19.18 -8.12 -8.67
N TYR A 112 17.95 -8.55 -8.35
CA TYR A 112 17.54 -9.94 -8.41
C TYR A 112 16.25 -10.20 -9.18
N GLY A 113 15.50 -9.15 -9.54
CA GLY A 113 14.36 -9.23 -10.44
C GLY A 113 14.79 -9.79 -11.79
N ASP A 114 14.00 -10.73 -12.30
CA ASP A 114 14.23 -11.29 -13.62
C ASP A 114 13.81 -10.26 -14.68
N ARG A 115 14.31 -10.34 -15.92
CA ARG A 115 13.88 -9.46 -17.04
C ARG A 115 12.38 -9.57 -17.36
N ARG A 116 11.67 -10.52 -16.74
CA ARG A 116 10.22 -10.67 -16.77
C ARG A 116 9.50 -9.68 -15.86
N ASP A 117 10.12 -9.27 -14.75
CA ASP A 117 9.61 -8.21 -13.88
C ASP A 117 9.86 -6.81 -14.50
N GLU A 118 10.83 -6.67 -15.42
CA GLU A 118 11.03 -5.46 -16.24
C GLU A 118 10.06 -5.34 -17.44
N LYS A 119 9.34 -6.41 -17.81
CA LYS A 119 8.47 -6.47 -19.00
C LYS A 119 6.96 -6.62 -18.71
N LEU A 120 6.54 -6.58 -17.44
CA LEU A 120 5.14 -6.68 -16.97
C LEU A 120 4.64 -5.37 -16.35
#